data_AF-A0A1Y3CU35-F1
#
_entry.id   AF-A0A1Y3CU35-F1
#
_cell.length_a   1.000
_cell.length_b   1.000
_cell.length_c   1.000
_cell.angle_alpha   90.00
_cell.angle_beta   90.00
_cell.angle_gamma   90.00
#
_symmetry.space_group_name_H-M   'P 1'
#
loop_
_entity.id
_entity.type
_entity.pdbx_description
1 polymer ?
#
loop_
_entity_poly.entity_id
_entity_poly.type
_entity_poly.pdbx_seq_one_letter_code
_entity_poly.pdbx_strand_id
1 'polypeptide(L)'
;MQEASHYINSIFELLEPNIIGFHNQFEIITIFAILKGNGNPEPFNVLTVVVAQEEPTEELQKPIFLNSKPLKIQGLKDFSFGILKYSINVEETKNLLMNLAQNNVWAANQKDLLFSNSLDLIPRIFVPPDATEVVPLNKILKNNFWSGSHVFEWFDTTKDNFKVFFERPDLLQQLSEEIQKFIPIKLASLSDRLGNLIIQLPVSIVMTDLNHTKQGNALTLKVAWHPKASSEGKNLVFNCVRLDDKTCQDFYSCRISTNDVTIPMMHERGVHRYYLWDDDRKILLAASAKSSFIHEVTMNSAMIENEPRGFYIKNNSTDRELIRIGMVTNRLFNINTDKNKSKILNHTWTSQRLYEHEKTDLLKQKKLIQYNRNQSVNAYDDLRTLIQHYGQESVYLWDPYLSPQDILRTLFYCSHSNSNLKAITGLDFPPGTDSQTKKDVLNNYGQELENSCENKFGLKLEFRAKFGQYGWSFHDRFLIFPKTSIGPRAWSLGTSVNSLGNAHHIFQEVSDGRLIADAFESLWAALDHQECLVWKS
;
A
#
# COMPACT_ATOMS: atom_id res chain seq x y z
N MET A 1 -14.86 7.08 -38.80
CA MET A 1 -15.99 8.04 -38.79
C MET A 1 -17.32 7.40 -38.37
N GLN A 2 -17.80 6.34 -39.02
CA GLN A 2 -19.03 5.63 -38.59
C GLN A 2 -18.96 5.11 -37.15
N GLU A 3 -17.82 4.55 -36.77
CA GLU A 3 -17.59 4.04 -35.42
C GLU A 3 -17.59 5.17 -34.36
N ALA A 4 -16.85 6.27 -34.60
CA ALA A 4 -16.86 7.43 -33.71
C ALA A 4 -18.25 8.05 -33.54
N SER A 5 -19.04 8.14 -34.61
CA SER A 5 -20.43 8.63 -34.53
C SER A 5 -21.31 7.74 -33.65
N HIS A 6 -21.09 6.41 -33.66
CA HIS A 6 -21.86 5.48 -32.83
C HIS A 6 -21.58 5.71 -31.34
N TYR A 7 -20.32 5.81 -30.94
CA TYR A 7 -19.94 6.10 -29.55
C TYR A 7 -20.38 7.49 -29.08
N ILE A 8 -20.26 8.51 -29.94
CA ILE A 8 -20.76 9.85 -29.64
C ILE A 8 -22.27 9.80 -29.38
N ASN A 9 -23.04 9.11 -30.23
CA ASN A 9 -24.48 8.95 -29.98
C ASN A 9 -24.76 8.21 -28.65
N SER A 10 -23.99 7.16 -28.33
CA SER A 10 -24.13 6.44 -27.05
C SER A 10 -23.91 7.33 -25.82
N ILE A 11 -23.02 8.33 -25.91
CA ILE A 11 -22.84 9.33 -24.84
C ILE A 11 -24.14 10.13 -24.63
N PHE A 12 -24.76 10.60 -25.70
CA PHE A 12 -25.97 11.43 -25.61
C PHE A 12 -27.24 10.63 -25.28
N GLU A 13 -27.30 9.36 -25.69
CA GLU A 13 -28.34 8.43 -25.23
C GLU A 13 -28.29 8.28 -23.71
N LEU A 14 -27.11 8.13 -23.12
CA LEU A 14 -26.97 8.06 -21.66
C LEU A 14 -27.40 9.35 -20.94
N LEU A 15 -27.27 10.51 -21.59
CA LEU A 15 -27.62 11.81 -21.03
C LEU A 15 -29.10 12.13 -21.10
N GLU A 16 -29.92 11.31 -21.77
CA GLU A 16 -31.35 11.50 -21.76
C GLU A 16 -31.86 11.57 -20.31
N PRO A 17 -32.78 12.51 -20.02
CA PRO A 17 -33.31 12.69 -18.67
C PRO A 17 -33.83 11.37 -18.10
N ASN A 18 -33.62 11.17 -16.79
CA ASN A 18 -34.06 9.98 -16.07
C ASN A 18 -33.33 8.67 -16.44
N ILE A 19 -32.24 8.70 -17.22
CA ILE A 19 -31.38 7.51 -17.45
C ILE A 19 -30.30 7.38 -16.39
N ILE A 20 -29.25 8.22 -16.44
CA ILE A 20 -28.19 8.27 -15.40
C ILE A 20 -28.22 9.54 -14.54
N GLY A 21 -29.03 10.53 -14.91
CA GLY A 21 -29.16 11.81 -14.21
C GLY A 21 -30.04 12.80 -14.97
N PHE A 22 -29.96 14.07 -14.59
CA PHE A 22 -30.62 15.20 -15.28
C PHE A 22 -29.60 16.25 -15.71
N HIS A 23 -28.52 15.79 -16.35
CA HIS A 23 -27.43 16.65 -16.77
C HIS A 23 -27.87 17.59 -17.91
N ASN A 24 -27.56 18.87 -17.78
CA ASN A 24 -27.95 19.91 -18.75
C ASN A 24 -26.75 20.66 -19.34
N GLN A 25 -25.54 20.45 -18.82
CA GLN A 25 -24.32 21.05 -19.35
C GLN A 25 -23.08 20.20 -19.07
N PHE A 26 -21.95 20.61 -19.64
CA PHE A 26 -20.64 20.02 -19.39
C PHE A 26 -19.68 21.06 -18.85
N GLU A 27 -18.96 20.71 -17.79
CA GLU A 27 -17.77 21.44 -17.36
C GLU A 27 -16.53 20.82 -18.00
N ILE A 28 -15.66 21.67 -18.53
CA ILE A 28 -14.44 21.26 -19.20
C ILE A 28 -13.25 21.83 -18.45
N ILE A 29 -12.31 20.95 -18.12
CA ILE A 29 -11.00 21.30 -17.59
C ILE A 29 -9.95 20.82 -18.59
N THR A 30 -9.18 21.75 -19.14
CA THR A 30 -8.10 21.47 -20.09
C THR A 30 -6.78 21.90 -19.49
N ILE A 31 -5.86 20.95 -19.38
CA ILE A 31 -4.44 21.19 -19.20
C ILE A 31 -3.83 21.20 -20.61
N PHE A 32 -3.18 22.30 -20.98
CA PHE A 32 -2.54 22.44 -22.29
C PHE A 32 -1.10 22.91 -22.13
N ALA A 33 -0.31 22.68 -23.18
CA ALA A 33 1.07 23.11 -23.27
C ALA A 33 1.30 23.93 -24.54
N ILE A 34 2.25 24.85 -24.46
CA ILE A 34 2.72 25.67 -25.57
C ILE A 34 4.23 25.45 -25.67
N LEU A 35 4.69 25.00 -26.84
CA LEU A 35 6.11 24.84 -27.13
C LEU A 35 6.65 26.16 -27.72
N LYS A 36 7.72 26.70 -27.13
CA LYS A 36 8.39 27.89 -27.62
C LYS A 36 9.25 27.53 -28.84
N GLY A 37 8.80 27.94 -30.02
CA GLY A 37 9.55 27.88 -31.27
C GLY A 37 9.54 29.22 -32.02
N ASN A 38 10.28 29.31 -33.13
CA ASN A 38 10.43 30.52 -33.95
C ASN A 38 9.18 30.88 -34.81
N GLY A 39 7.98 30.50 -34.37
CA GLY A 39 6.70 30.77 -35.06
C GLY A 39 5.58 31.12 -34.08
N ASN A 40 4.34 31.27 -34.56
CA ASN A 40 3.15 31.37 -33.70
C ASN A 40 2.96 30.01 -33.00
N PRO A 41 3.22 29.89 -31.67
CA PRO A 41 3.18 28.60 -31.03
C PRO A 41 1.72 28.22 -30.75
N GLU A 42 1.27 27.13 -31.35
CA GLU A 42 -0.08 26.60 -31.17
C GLU A 42 -0.16 25.78 -29.89
N PRO A 43 -1.25 25.93 -29.09
CA PRO A 43 -1.43 25.14 -27.89
C PRO A 43 -1.82 23.71 -28.26
N PHE A 44 -1.25 22.73 -27.57
CA PHE A 44 -1.64 21.32 -27.70
C PHE A 44 -2.14 20.75 -26.37
N ASN A 45 -3.04 19.77 -26.46
CA ASN A 45 -3.67 19.14 -25.31
C ASN A 45 -2.65 18.33 -24.50
N VAL A 46 -2.63 18.50 -23.18
CA VAL A 46 -1.91 17.61 -22.24
C VAL A 46 -2.90 16.63 -21.59
N LEU A 47 -4.06 17.13 -21.17
CA LEU A 47 -5.19 16.33 -20.70
C LEU A 47 -6.43 17.22 -20.72
N THR A 48 -7.53 16.74 -21.29
CA THR A 48 -8.83 17.40 -21.23
C THR A 48 -9.83 16.48 -20.55
N VAL A 49 -10.54 16.98 -19.54
CA VAL A 49 -11.59 16.25 -18.81
C VAL A 49 -12.90 17.01 -18.99
N VAL A 50 -13.88 16.33 -19.57
CA VAL A 50 -15.21 16.86 -19.90
C VAL A 50 -16.23 16.14 -19.01
N VAL A 51 -16.90 16.86 -18.11
CA VAL A 51 -17.74 16.25 -17.06
C VAL A 51 -19.16 16.73 -17.20
N ALA A 52 -20.10 15.79 -17.35
CA ALA A 52 -21.53 16.11 -17.37
C ALA A 52 -21.98 16.59 -15.98
N GLN A 53 -22.78 17.66 -15.95
CA GLN A 53 -23.29 18.25 -14.72
C GLN A 53 -24.78 18.61 -14.85
N GLU A 54 -25.47 18.54 -13.72
CA GLU A 54 -26.79 19.14 -13.53
C GLU A 54 -26.58 20.46 -12.77
N GLU A 55 -26.84 21.57 -13.44
CA GLU A 55 -26.91 22.88 -12.78
C GLU A 55 -28.35 23.40 -12.72
N PRO A 56 -28.74 24.11 -11.65
CA PRO A 56 -30.09 24.69 -11.55
C PRO A 56 -30.36 25.75 -12.61
N THR A 57 -29.32 26.46 -13.05
CA THR A 57 -29.37 27.50 -14.08
C THR A 57 -28.66 27.03 -15.35
N GLU A 58 -29.12 27.47 -16.51
CA GLU A 58 -28.42 27.26 -17.79
C GLU A 58 -27.30 28.29 -18.03
N GLU A 59 -26.84 28.96 -16.96
CA GLU A 59 -25.76 29.93 -17.06
C GLU A 59 -24.42 29.24 -17.26
N LEU A 60 -23.87 29.37 -18.46
CA LEU A 60 -22.59 28.77 -18.82
C LEU A 60 -21.42 29.55 -18.21
N GLN A 61 -20.51 28.83 -17.58
CA GLN A 61 -19.26 29.39 -17.09
C GLN A 61 -18.37 29.83 -18.27
N LYS A 62 -18.07 31.13 -18.33
CA LYS A 62 -17.13 31.67 -19.31
C LYS A 62 -15.71 31.11 -19.10
N PRO A 63 -14.88 31.05 -20.16
CA PRO A 63 -13.48 30.62 -20.05
C PRO A 63 -12.67 31.40 -19.03
N ILE A 64 -12.13 30.68 -18.04
CA ILE A 64 -11.21 31.19 -17.04
C ILE A 64 -9.91 30.39 -17.03
N PHE A 65 -8.78 31.09 -16.94
CA PHE A 65 -7.50 30.47 -16.64
C PHE A 65 -7.37 30.31 -15.13
N LEU A 66 -7.16 29.08 -14.65
CA LEU A 66 -7.00 28.81 -13.22
C LEU A 66 -5.63 29.27 -12.70
N ASN A 67 -4.62 29.27 -13.56
CA ASN A 67 -3.30 29.83 -13.27
C ASN A 67 -3.13 31.22 -13.90
N SER A 68 -2.78 32.22 -13.09
CA SER A 68 -2.61 33.62 -13.53
C SER A 68 -1.35 33.85 -14.37
N LYS A 69 -0.34 32.97 -14.25
CA LYS A 69 0.89 32.98 -15.05
C LYS A 69 1.12 31.58 -15.63
N PRO A 70 1.70 31.45 -16.84
CA PRO A 70 2.05 30.15 -17.41
C PRO A 70 2.97 29.38 -16.47
N LEU A 71 2.62 28.12 -16.19
CA LEU A 71 3.45 27.25 -15.36
C LEU A 71 4.70 26.86 -16.15
N LYS A 72 5.85 26.91 -15.49
CA LYS A 72 7.16 26.56 -16.07
C LYS A 72 7.86 25.59 -15.14
N ILE A 73 8.35 24.49 -15.69
CA ILE A 73 9.04 23.45 -14.93
C ILE A 73 10.55 23.60 -15.10
N GLN A 74 11.29 23.53 -14.01
CA GLN A 74 12.76 23.60 -14.06
C GLN A 74 13.28 22.38 -14.83
N GLY A 75 14.03 22.63 -15.91
CA GLY A 75 14.49 21.57 -16.82
C GLY A 75 13.70 21.47 -18.13
N LEU A 76 12.52 22.13 -18.24
CA LEU A 76 11.73 22.25 -19.48
C LEU A 76 11.62 23.72 -19.90
N LYS A 77 12.68 24.26 -20.52
CA LYS A 77 12.77 25.69 -20.86
C LYS A 77 11.80 26.10 -21.99
N ASP A 78 11.49 25.14 -22.87
CA ASP A 78 10.71 25.39 -24.08
C ASP A 78 9.21 25.17 -23.87
N PHE A 79 8.79 24.60 -22.74
CA PHE A 79 7.38 24.38 -22.44
C PHE A 79 6.81 25.47 -21.54
N SER A 80 5.55 25.80 -21.78
CA SER A 80 4.75 26.62 -20.88
C SER A 80 3.36 26.01 -20.80
N PHE A 81 2.86 25.81 -19.58
CA PHE A 81 1.60 25.11 -19.35
C PHE A 81 0.52 26.05 -18.84
N GLY A 82 -0.72 25.74 -19.18
CA GLY A 82 -1.90 26.45 -18.70
C GLY A 82 -3.04 25.49 -18.37
N ILE A 83 -3.94 25.97 -17.51
CA ILE A 83 -5.13 25.25 -17.06
C ILE A 83 -6.33 26.14 -17.34
N LEU A 84 -7.21 25.67 -18.21
CA LEU A 84 -8.42 26.36 -18.63
C LEU A 84 -9.65 25.63 -18.07
N LYS A 85 -10.62 26.39 -17.56
CA LYS A 85 -11.90 25.88 -17.08
C LYS A 85 -13.06 26.68 -17.67
N TYR A 86 -14.11 26.01 -18.14
CA TYR A 86 -15.33 26.61 -18.69
C TYR A 86 -16.47 25.59 -18.72
N SER A 87 -17.68 26.05 -19.05
CA SER A 87 -18.84 25.18 -19.28
C SER A 87 -19.49 25.45 -20.62
N ILE A 88 -20.02 24.40 -21.23
CA ILE A 88 -20.77 24.45 -22.49
C ILE A 88 -22.04 23.60 -22.39
N ASN A 89 -23.00 23.87 -23.27
CA ASN A 89 -24.23 23.08 -23.30
C ASN A 89 -24.04 21.72 -24.00
N VAL A 90 -25.05 20.86 -23.89
CA VAL A 90 -25.03 19.48 -24.41
C VAL A 90 -24.90 19.45 -25.94
N GLU A 91 -25.60 20.33 -26.66
CA GLU A 91 -25.59 20.37 -28.13
C GLU A 91 -24.23 20.81 -28.70
N GLU A 92 -23.64 21.85 -28.11
CA GLU A 92 -22.31 22.33 -28.47
C GLU A 92 -21.24 21.25 -28.21
N THR A 93 -21.35 20.53 -27.10
CA THR A 93 -20.45 19.39 -26.79
C THR A 93 -20.51 18.32 -27.88
N LYS A 94 -21.71 18.00 -28.40
CA LYS A 94 -21.88 17.04 -29.48
C LYS A 94 -21.14 17.48 -30.74
N ASN A 95 -21.27 18.75 -31.10
CA ASN A 95 -20.61 19.33 -32.27
C ASN A 95 -19.08 19.31 -32.12
N LEU A 96 -18.56 19.61 -30.93
CA LEU A 96 -17.12 19.55 -30.65
C LEU A 96 -16.55 18.14 -30.74
N LEU A 97 -17.27 17.13 -30.24
CA LEU A 97 -16.85 15.74 -30.33
C LEU A 97 -16.86 15.23 -31.77
N MET A 98 -17.84 15.65 -32.57
CA MET A 98 -17.88 15.35 -34.00
C MET A 98 -16.70 16.00 -34.73
N ASN A 99 -16.38 17.25 -34.41
CA ASN A 99 -15.22 17.94 -34.98
C ASN A 99 -13.90 17.28 -34.58
N LEU A 100 -13.74 16.89 -33.32
CA LEU A 100 -12.57 16.17 -32.83
C LEU A 100 -12.38 14.85 -33.59
N ALA A 101 -13.45 14.09 -33.80
CA ALA A 101 -13.39 12.81 -34.51
C ALA A 101 -13.08 12.95 -36.02
N GLN A 102 -13.31 14.13 -36.62
CA GLN A 102 -13.05 14.40 -38.03
C GLN A 102 -11.68 15.04 -38.26
N ASN A 103 -11.32 16.01 -37.42
CA ASN A 103 -10.22 16.93 -37.65
C ASN A 103 -9.13 16.86 -36.59
N ASN A 104 -9.29 16.06 -35.53
CA ASN A 104 -8.39 16.03 -34.35
C ASN A 104 -8.18 17.42 -33.71
N VAL A 105 -9.19 18.29 -33.83
CA VAL A 105 -9.18 19.66 -33.29
C VAL A 105 -10.31 19.82 -32.29
N TRP A 106 -9.96 20.35 -31.12
CA TRP A 106 -10.94 20.76 -30.12
C TRP A 106 -11.11 22.28 -30.17
N ALA A 107 -12.09 22.72 -30.97
CA ALA A 107 -12.38 24.13 -31.24
C ALA A 107 -13.41 24.72 -30.26
N ALA A 108 -13.23 24.46 -28.96
CA ALA A 108 -14.22 24.87 -27.96
C ALA A 108 -14.13 26.36 -27.56
N ASN A 109 -13.15 27.10 -28.08
CA ASN A 109 -12.90 28.53 -27.84
C ASN A 109 -12.22 29.17 -29.07
N GLN A 110 -12.04 30.50 -29.09
CA GLN A 110 -11.47 31.27 -30.22
C GLN A 110 -10.06 30.86 -30.70
N LYS A 111 -9.40 29.89 -30.04
CA LYS A 111 -8.15 29.26 -30.49
C LYS A 111 -8.28 27.74 -30.46
N ASP A 112 -7.93 27.12 -31.57
CA ASP A 112 -7.93 25.67 -31.74
C ASP A 112 -6.90 25.02 -30.81
N LEU A 113 -7.36 24.04 -30.03
CA LEU A 113 -6.49 23.16 -29.25
C LEU A 113 -6.17 21.92 -30.09
N LEU A 114 -4.89 21.73 -30.39
CA LEU A 114 -4.44 20.60 -31.18
C LEU A 114 -4.36 19.33 -30.34
N PHE A 115 -4.87 18.25 -30.91
CA PHE A 115 -4.62 16.90 -30.42
C PHE A 115 -3.61 16.17 -31.31
N SER A 116 -3.14 15.02 -30.83
CA SER A 116 -2.37 14.10 -31.66
C SER A 116 -3.16 13.68 -32.90
N ASN A 117 -2.46 13.40 -34.00
CA ASN A 117 -3.06 12.87 -35.21
C ASN A 117 -3.54 11.41 -35.06
N SER A 118 -3.17 10.76 -33.95
CA SER A 118 -3.44 9.34 -33.66
C SER A 118 -4.26 9.20 -32.37
N LEU A 119 -5.54 9.59 -32.44
CA LEU A 119 -6.50 9.39 -31.36
C LEU A 119 -7.37 8.16 -31.61
N ASP A 120 -7.25 7.18 -30.71
CA ASP A 120 -8.12 6.02 -30.69
C ASP A 120 -9.24 6.21 -29.68
N LEU A 121 -10.45 5.86 -30.07
CA LEU A 121 -11.60 5.92 -29.19
C LEU A 121 -11.71 4.63 -28.38
N ILE A 122 -11.63 4.77 -27.06
CA ILE A 122 -11.79 3.67 -26.11
C ILE A 122 -13.27 3.47 -25.82
N PRO A 123 -13.80 2.23 -25.90
CA PRO A 123 -15.18 1.93 -25.55
C PRO A 123 -15.54 2.36 -24.13
N ARG A 124 -16.84 2.53 -23.88
CA ARG A 124 -17.39 2.89 -22.56
C ARG A 124 -16.85 2.01 -21.44
N ILE A 125 -16.25 2.63 -20.43
CA ILE A 125 -15.81 1.99 -19.18
C ILE A 125 -16.67 2.50 -18.03
N PHE A 126 -17.04 1.63 -17.09
CA PHE A 126 -17.65 2.07 -15.84
C PHE A 126 -16.60 2.18 -14.75
N VAL A 127 -16.50 3.35 -14.12
CA VAL A 127 -15.52 3.66 -13.07
C VAL A 127 -16.26 3.78 -11.74
N PRO A 128 -16.13 2.82 -10.83
CA PRO A 128 -16.73 2.94 -9.51
C PRO A 128 -15.97 3.99 -8.65
N PRO A 129 -16.60 4.50 -7.58
CA PRO A 129 -15.91 5.29 -6.58
C PRO A 129 -14.76 4.49 -5.94
N ASP A 130 -13.82 5.20 -5.35
CA ASP A 130 -12.81 4.58 -4.49
C ASP A 130 -13.47 3.91 -3.27
N ALA A 131 -12.91 2.77 -2.86
CA ALA A 131 -13.29 2.08 -1.63
C ALA A 131 -12.01 1.73 -0.84
N THR A 132 -11.93 0.52 -0.28
CA THR A 132 -10.67 0.02 0.30
C THR A 132 -9.58 -0.07 -0.77
N GLU A 133 -9.96 -0.45 -2.00
CA GLU A 133 -9.11 -0.35 -3.18
C GLU A 133 -9.37 0.98 -3.90
N VAL A 134 -8.28 1.69 -4.22
CA VAL A 134 -8.31 2.94 -5.00
C VAL A 134 -8.37 2.59 -6.49
N VAL A 135 -9.34 3.14 -7.21
CA VAL A 135 -9.44 2.98 -8.66
C VAL A 135 -8.52 4.01 -9.31
N PRO A 136 -7.52 3.60 -10.12
CA PRO A 136 -6.51 4.53 -10.63
C PRO A 136 -7.10 5.73 -11.37
N LEU A 137 -8.13 5.52 -12.20
CA LEU A 137 -8.72 6.57 -13.03
C LEU A 137 -9.38 7.69 -12.21
N ASN A 138 -9.83 7.42 -10.97
CA ASN A 138 -10.38 8.45 -10.08
C ASN A 138 -9.36 9.55 -9.73
N LYS A 139 -8.07 9.32 -9.94
CA LYS A 139 -7.01 10.32 -9.71
C LYS A 139 -6.98 11.46 -10.73
N ILE A 140 -7.65 11.31 -11.87
CA ILE A 140 -7.73 12.33 -12.93
C ILE A 140 -9.18 12.71 -13.28
N LEU A 141 -10.17 11.96 -12.81
CA LEU A 141 -11.59 12.29 -12.94
C LEU A 141 -12.02 13.32 -11.88
N LYS A 142 -13.13 14.01 -12.15
CA LYS A 142 -13.74 14.93 -11.19
C LYS A 142 -14.63 14.16 -10.21
N ASN A 143 -14.25 14.14 -8.94
CA ASN A 143 -15.10 13.80 -7.78
C ASN A 143 -16.10 12.63 -8.01
N ASN A 144 -15.58 11.42 -8.23
CA ASN A 144 -16.38 10.22 -8.42
C ASN A 144 -16.78 9.61 -7.07
N PHE A 145 -17.62 10.32 -6.32
CA PHE A 145 -18.17 9.89 -5.03
C PHE A 145 -19.62 9.40 -5.27
N TRP A 146 -20.09 8.39 -4.54
CA TRP A 146 -21.42 7.74 -4.70
C TRP A 146 -21.43 6.53 -5.66
N SER A 147 -22.07 6.61 -6.82
CA SER A 147 -22.45 5.43 -7.60
C SER A 147 -21.46 5.05 -8.70
N GLY A 148 -20.56 5.97 -9.05
CA GLY A 148 -19.60 5.79 -10.13
C GLY A 148 -19.92 6.66 -11.35
N SER A 149 -19.14 6.48 -12.41
CA SER A 149 -19.26 7.25 -13.65
C SER A 149 -19.08 6.35 -14.87
N HIS A 150 -19.85 6.59 -15.93
CA HIS A 150 -19.52 6.08 -17.27
C HIS A 150 -18.45 6.98 -17.88
N VAL A 151 -17.39 6.39 -18.40
CA VAL A 151 -16.24 7.11 -18.95
C VAL A 151 -15.97 6.68 -20.39
N PHE A 152 -15.76 7.68 -21.24
CA PHE A 152 -15.33 7.52 -22.63
C PHE A 152 -14.01 8.26 -22.80
N GLU A 153 -13.15 7.75 -23.66
CA GLU A 153 -11.78 8.27 -23.77
C GLU A 153 -11.30 8.28 -25.22
N TRP A 154 -10.78 9.43 -25.65
CA TRP A 154 -9.96 9.57 -26.85
C TRP A 154 -8.50 9.48 -26.40
N PHE A 155 -7.86 8.37 -26.74
CA PHE A 155 -6.53 7.98 -26.29
C PHE A 155 -5.49 8.33 -27.35
N ASP A 156 -4.49 9.15 -27.01
CA ASP A 156 -3.34 9.39 -27.88
C ASP A 156 -2.41 8.17 -27.89
N THR A 157 -2.35 7.43 -28.99
CA THR A 157 -1.57 6.18 -29.04
C THR A 157 -0.07 6.42 -29.23
N THR A 158 0.31 7.58 -29.75
CA THR A 158 1.70 7.92 -30.13
C THR A 158 2.47 8.64 -29.04
N LYS A 159 1.78 9.49 -28.27
CA LYS A 159 2.34 10.34 -27.22
C LYS A 159 3.53 11.18 -27.71
N ASP A 160 3.56 11.57 -28.99
CA ASP A 160 4.74 12.17 -29.61
C ASP A 160 5.24 13.43 -28.87
N ASN A 161 4.31 14.24 -28.37
CA ASN A 161 4.60 15.47 -27.62
C ASN A 161 5.05 15.23 -26.16
N PHE A 162 5.05 13.99 -25.67
CA PHE A 162 5.28 13.65 -24.27
C PHE A 162 6.49 12.75 -24.01
N LYS A 163 7.27 12.40 -25.04
CA LYS A 163 8.48 11.55 -24.93
C LYS A 163 9.40 11.98 -23.79
N VAL A 164 9.60 13.29 -23.64
CA VAL A 164 10.42 13.87 -22.57
C VAL A 164 9.96 13.47 -21.16
N PHE A 165 8.66 13.31 -20.92
CA PHE A 165 8.13 12.93 -19.61
C PHE A 165 8.31 11.45 -19.30
N PHE A 166 8.40 10.59 -20.32
CA PHE A 166 8.70 9.17 -20.14
C PHE A 166 10.21 8.93 -19.92
N GLU A 167 11.06 9.73 -20.56
CA GLU A 167 12.51 9.71 -20.34
C GLU A 167 12.89 10.35 -19.00
N ARG A 168 12.11 11.33 -18.54
CA ARG A 168 12.31 12.09 -17.29
C ARG A 168 11.04 12.12 -16.44
N PRO A 169 10.70 11.02 -15.74
CA PRO A 169 9.51 10.94 -14.89
C PRO A 169 9.50 11.96 -13.74
N ASP A 170 10.68 12.41 -13.30
CA ASP A 170 10.84 13.47 -12.29
C ASP A 170 10.22 14.80 -12.73
N LEU A 171 10.30 15.13 -14.02
CA LEU A 171 9.71 16.36 -14.58
C LEU A 171 8.18 16.27 -14.64
N LEU A 172 7.65 15.07 -14.92
CA LEU A 172 6.21 14.83 -14.91
C LEU A 172 5.65 14.94 -13.48
N GLN A 173 6.37 14.43 -12.50
CA GLN A 173 6.01 14.55 -11.09
C GLN A 173 5.96 16.02 -10.66
N GLN A 174 6.97 16.82 -11.00
CA GLN A 174 6.96 18.27 -10.75
C GLN A 174 5.78 18.98 -11.42
N LEU A 175 5.50 18.68 -12.70
CA LEU A 175 4.34 19.23 -13.40
C LEU A 175 3.04 18.86 -12.68
N SER A 176 2.89 17.59 -12.27
CA SER A 176 1.71 17.12 -11.55
C SER A 176 1.55 17.80 -10.19
N GLU A 177 2.64 18.14 -9.49
CA GLU A 177 2.60 18.87 -8.21
C GLU A 177 2.20 20.33 -8.41
N GLU A 178 2.69 21.00 -9.46
CA GLU A 178 2.27 22.37 -9.80
C GLU A 178 0.79 22.44 -10.21
N ILE A 179 0.30 21.48 -10.99
CA ILE A 179 -1.12 21.39 -11.38
C ILE A 179 -2.02 21.15 -10.16
N GLN A 180 -1.58 20.31 -9.21
CA GLN A 180 -2.34 19.98 -7.99
C GLN A 180 -2.64 21.18 -7.10
N LYS A 181 -1.89 22.28 -7.23
CA LYS A 181 -2.17 23.53 -6.51
C LYS A 181 -3.46 24.21 -6.98
N PHE A 182 -3.94 23.89 -8.19
CA PHE A 182 -5.13 24.50 -8.80
C PHE A 182 -6.30 23.53 -8.90
N ILE A 183 -6.04 22.26 -9.23
CA ILE A 183 -7.05 21.22 -9.43
C ILE A 183 -6.57 19.87 -8.89
N PRO A 184 -7.45 19.02 -8.32
CA PRO A 184 -7.05 17.76 -7.67
C PRO A 184 -6.74 16.63 -8.68
N ILE A 185 -5.98 16.91 -9.73
CA ILE A 185 -5.59 15.95 -10.78
C ILE A 185 -4.15 15.48 -10.56
N LYS A 186 -3.95 14.17 -10.36
CA LYS A 186 -2.62 13.56 -10.17
C LYS A 186 -2.08 13.00 -11.48
N LEU A 187 -1.73 13.88 -12.41
CA LEU A 187 -1.27 13.55 -13.76
C LEU A 187 -0.12 12.53 -13.78
N ALA A 188 0.87 12.66 -12.88
CA ALA A 188 2.03 11.77 -12.85
C ALA A 188 1.69 10.30 -12.50
N SER A 189 0.55 10.07 -11.84
CA SER A 189 0.12 8.73 -11.47
C SER A 189 -0.49 7.93 -12.63
N LEU A 190 -0.81 8.61 -13.74
CA LEU A 190 -1.38 8.05 -14.96
C LEU A 190 -0.71 8.70 -16.17
N SER A 191 0.61 8.51 -16.30
CA SER A 191 1.42 9.10 -17.38
C SER A 191 1.01 8.62 -18.78
N ASP A 192 0.42 7.44 -18.86
CA ASP A 192 -0.18 6.86 -20.06
C ASP A 192 -1.43 7.61 -20.54
N ARG A 193 -2.01 8.48 -19.70
CA ARG A 193 -3.17 9.33 -20.01
C ARG A 193 -2.81 10.73 -20.54
N LEU A 194 -1.52 11.02 -20.72
CA LEU A 194 -1.07 12.24 -21.39
C LEU A 194 -1.58 12.28 -22.85
N GLY A 195 -2.05 13.45 -23.28
CA GLY A 195 -2.61 13.70 -24.60
C GLY A 195 -4.09 13.35 -24.75
N ASN A 196 -4.71 12.74 -23.73
CA ASN A 196 -6.06 12.19 -23.86
C ASN A 196 -7.15 13.26 -23.64
N LEU A 197 -8.33 12.97 -24.19
CA LEU A 197 -9.59 13.60 -23.79
C LEU A 197 -10.47 12.55 -23.13
N ILE A 198 -10.96 12.86 -21.93
CA ILE A 198 -11.78 11.98 -21.11
C ILE A 198 -13.14 12.63 -20.92
N ILE A 199 -14.21 11.91 -21.25
CA ILE A 199 -15.58 12.30 -20.95
C ILE A 199 -16.06 11.49 -19.77
N GLN A 200 -16.47 12.17 -18.71
CA GLN A 200 -17.05 11.59 -17.52
C GLN A 200 -18.54 11.90 -17.48
N LEU A 201 -19.35 10.86 -17.40
CA LEU A 201 -20.79 10.94 -17.18
C LEU A 201 -21.09 10.35 -15.79
N PRO A 202 -21.11 11.19 -14.72
CA PRO A 202 -21.44 10.71 -13.38
C PRO A 202 -22.84 10.11 -13.33
N VAL A 203 -23.01 9.01 -12.59
CA VAL A 203 -24.36 8.52 -12.30
C VAL A 203 -24.89 9.23 -11.06
N SER A 204 -25.84 10.14 -11.28
CA SER A 204 -26.48 10.98 -10.26
C SER A 204 -27.94 10.61 -10.00
N ILE A 205 -28.54 9.75 -10.83
CA ILE A 205 -29.94 9.32 -10.71
C ILE A 205 -30.22 8.47 -9.46
N VAL A 206 -29.22 7.72 -9.01
CA VAL A 206 -29.33 6.79 -7.88
C VAL A 206 -28.09 6.88 -7.00
N MET A 207 -28.28 6.71 -5.70
CA MET A 207 -27.23 6.57 -4.70
C MET A 207 -27.43 5.26 -3.95
N THR A 208 -26.36 4.49 -3.81
CA THR A 208 -26.36 3.22 -3.10
C THR A 208 -25.46 3.27 -1.87
N ASP A 209 -25.98 2.75 -0.75
CA ASP A 209 -25.26 2.64 0.51
C ASP A 209 -25.37 1.21 1.04
N LEU A 210 -24.23 0.55 1.28
CA LEU A 210 -24.16 -0.85 1.66
C LEU A 210 -23.47 -0.97 3.02
N ASN A 211 -24.21 -1.39 4.04
CA ASN A 211 -23.73 -1.47 5.42
C ASN A 211 -24.04 -2.82 6.06
N HIS A 212 -23.29 -3.19 7.10
CA HIS A 212 -23.63 -4.37 7.92
C HIS A 212 -24.90 -4.15 8.75
N THR A 213 -25.71 -5.20 8.88
CA THR A 213 -26.77 -5.23 9.88
C THR A 213 -26.21 -5.19 11.29
N LYS A 214 -26.91 -4.55 12.23
CA LYS A 214 -26.47 -4.44 13.64
C LYS A 214 -26.32 -5.79 14.35
N GLN A 215 -26.95 -6.86 13.84
CA GLN A 215 -26.88 -8.22 14.37
C GLN A 215 -26.72 -9.20 13.20
N GLY A 216 -25.61 -9.93 13.14
CA GLY A 216 -25.33 -10.94 12.12
C GLY A 216 -24.51 -10.46 10.91
N ASN A 217 -24.24 -11.37 9.98
CA ASN A 217 -23.35 -11.15 8.83
C ASN A 217 -24.04 -10.52 7.61
N ALA A 218 -25.36 -10.31 7.69
CA ALA A 218 -26.12 -9.75 6.59
C ALA A 218 -25.70 -8.31 6.29
N LEU A 219 -25.89 -7.91 5.03
CA LEU A 219 -25.74 -6.53 4.59
C LEU A 219 -27.11 -5.91 4.36
N THR A 220 -27.20 -4.61 4.53
CA THR A 220 -28.35 -3.81 4.12
C THR A 220 -27.89 -2.89 2.99
N LEU A 221 -28.47 -3.09 1.81
CA LEU A 221 -28.39 -2.15 0.71
C LEU A 221 -29.53 -1.13 0.86
N LYS A 222 -29.18 0.14 0.85
CA LYS A 222 -30.11 1.25 0.70
C LYS A 222 -29.94 1.87 -0.68
N VAL A 223 -31.06 2.14 -1.34
CA VAL A 223 -31.12 2.75 -2.66
C VAL A 223 -31.95 4.03 -2.53
N ALA A 224 -31.30 5.16 -2.77
CA ALA A 224 -31.95 6.47 -2.81
C ALA A 224 -31.99 6.98 -4.25
N TRP A 225 -33.13 7.54 -4.65
CA TRP A 225 -33.32 8.09 -5.99
C TRP A 225 -33.19 9.60 -5.99
N HIS A 226 -32.73 10.14 -7.12
CA HIS A 226 -32.76 11.57 -7.36
C HIS A 226 -34.21 12.10 -7.21
N PRO A 227 -34.44 13.28 -6.62
CA PRO A 227 -35.81 13.76 -6.36
C PRO A 227 -36.69 13.92 -7.60
N LYS A 228 -36.08 14.16 -8.77
CA LYS A 228 -36.77 14.26 -10.07
C LYS A 228 -36.94 12.91 -10.77
N ALA A 229 -36.35 11.84 -10.25
CA ALA A 229 -36.35 10.53 -10.89
C ALA A 229 -37.73 9.88 -10.82
N SER A 230 -38.11 9.20 -11.91
CA SER A 230 -39.16 8.20 -11.87
C SER A 230 -38.52 6.82 -11.84
N SER A 231 -38.69 6.11 -10.71
CA SER A 231 -38.24 4.73 -10.52
C SER A 231 -39.30 3.70 -10.91
N GLU A 232 -40.53 4.12 -11.22
CA GLU A 232 -41.61 3.22 -11.58
C GLU A 232 -41.31 2.49 -12.90
N GLY A 233 -41.42 1.16 -12.86
CA GLY A 233 -41.24 0.31 -14.04
C GLY A 233 -39.79 0.01 -14.44
N LYS A 234 -38.77 0.49 -13.72
CA LYS A 234 -37.38 0.14 -14.01
C LYS A 234 -37.07 -1.30 -13.56
N ASN A 235 -36.63 -2.16 -14.49
CA ASN A 235 -36.19 -3.51 -14.17
C ASN A 235 -34.73 -3.50 -13.68
N LEU A 236 -34.54 -3.29 -12.38
CA LEU A 236 -33.22 -3.18 -11.77
C LEU A 236 -32.78 -4.49 -11.14
N VAL A 237 -31.53 -4.86 -11.39
CA VAL A 237 -30.91 -6.05 -10.81
C VAL A 237 -29.71 -5.62 -9.98
N PHE A 238 -29.69 -6.09 -8.74
CA PHE A 238 -28.57 -5.93 -7.83
C PHE A 238 -27.83 -7.24 -7.65
N ASN A 239 -26.50 -7.18 -7.73
CA ASN A 239 -25.61 -8.29 -7.49
C ASN A 239 -24.55 -7.90 -6.47
N CYS A 240 -24.26 -8.80 -5.54
CA CYS A 240 -23.16 -8.66 -4.60
C CYS A 240 -22.37 -9.95 -4.56
N VAL A 241 -21.05 -9.82 -4.65
CA VAL A 241 -20.08 -10.90 -4.48
C VAL A 241 -19.22 -10.55 -3.28
N ARG A 242 -19.01 -11.52 -2.39
CA ARG A 242 -17.97 -11.47 -1.35
C ARG A 242 -16.78 -12.30 -1.83
N LEU A 243 -15.64 -11.65 -1.93
CA LEU A 243 -14.38 -12.26 -2.33
C LEU A 243 -13.46 -12.38 -1.11
N ASP A 244 -12.84 -13.53 -0.96
CA ASP A 244 -11.71 -13.74 -0.07
C ASP A 244 -10.71 -14.65 -0.77
N ASP A 245 -9.42 -14.36 -0.66
CA ASP A 245 -8.37 -15.15 -1.32
C ASP A 245 -8.61 -15.40 -2.83
N LYS A 246 -9.07 -14.38 -3.57
CA LYS A 246 -9.45 -14.50 -5.00
C LYS A 246 -10.55 -15.52 -5.30
N THR A 247 -11.19 -16.09 -4.28
CA THR A 247 -12.33 -17.01 -4.40
C THR A 247 -13.64 -16.28 -4.09
N CYS A 248 -14.72 -16.71 -4.74
CA CYS A 248 -16.07 -16.22 -4.45
C CYS A 248 -16.64 -17.00 -3.26
N GLN A 249 -16.73 -16.35 -2.11
CA GLN A 249 -17.22 -16.95 -0.86
C GLN A 249 -18.74 -16.87 -0.75
N ASP A 250 -19.31 -15.70 -1.06
CA ASP A 250 -20.76 -15.50 -1.13
C ASP A 250 -21.14 -14.81 -2.44
N PHE A 251 -22.33 -15.12 -2.94
CA PHE A 251 -22.97 -14.44 -4.06
C PHE A 251 -24.45 -14.23 -3.77
N TYR A 252 -24.95 -13.04 -4.08
CA TYR A 252 -26.36 -12.72 -3.98
C TYR A 252 -26.82 -11.91 -5.19
N SER A 253 -28.00 -12.24 -5.71
CA SER A 253 -28.65 -11.53 -6.81
C SER A 253 -30.13 -11.37 -6.52
N CYS A 254 -30.66 -10.16 -6.70
CA CYS A 254 -32.09 -9.90 -6.59
C CYS A 254 -32.54 -8.78 -7.53
N ARG A 255 -33.85 -8.72 -7.79
CA ARG A 255 -34.47 -7.54 -8.41
C ARG A 255 -34.82 -6.52 -7.33
N ILE A 256 -34.55 -5.25 -7.60
CA ILE A 256 -34.85 -4.17 -6.65
C ILE A 256 -36.33 -3.79 -6.80
N SER A 257 -37.12 -4.13 -5.78
CA SER A 257 -38.51 -3.70 -5.64
C SER A 257 -38.73 -2.71 -4.49
N THR A 258 -37.77 -2.64 -3.56
CA THR A 258 -37.80 -1.77 -2.37
C THR A 258 -36.50 -1.00 -2.25
N ASN A 259 -36.55 0.16 -1.60
CA ASN A 259 -35.35 0.99 -1.38
C ASN A 259 -34.38 0.37 -0.36
N ASP A 260 -34.87 -0.48 0.53
CA ASP A 260 -34.05 -1.22 1.48
C ASP A 260 -34.10 -2.72 1.13
N VAL A 261 -32.93 -3.33 0.96
CA VAL A 261 -32.78 -4.76 0.66
C VAL A 261 -31.80 -5.38 1.64
N THR A 262 -32.25 -6.41 2.35
CA THR A 262 -31.39 -7.23 3.21
C THR A 262 -30.77 -8.36 2.41
N ILE A 263 -29.45 -8.44 2.46
CA ILE A 263 -28.63 -9.40 1.73
C ILE A 263 -28.04 -10.39 2.72
N PRO A 264 -28.52 -11.64 2.77
CA PRO A 264 -27.94 -12.65 3.63
C PRO A 264 -26.55 -13.03 3.13
N MET A 265 -25.53 -12.93 4.00
CA MET A 265 -24.18 -13.41 3.74
C MET A 265 -23.84 -14.51 4.75
N MET A 266 -23.23 -15.60 4.28
CA MET A 266 -22.89 -16.74 5.14
C MET A 266 -21.49 -16.60 5.75
N HIS A 267 -20.57 -15.91 5.06
CA HIS A 267 -19.20 -15.72 5.49
C HIS A 267 -19.00 -14.38 6.21
N GLU A 268 -18.11 -14.38 7.22
CA GLU A 268 -17.88 -13.23 8.12
C GLU A 268 -16.87 -12.21 7.58
N ARG A 269 -15.92 -12.64 6.74
CA ARG A 269 -14.79 -11.84 6.24
C ARG A 269 -14.72 -11.83 4.72
N GLY A 270 -14.03 -10.85 4.17
CA GLY A 270 -13.80 -10.71 2.73
C GLY A 270 -14.19 -9.33 2.21
N VAL A 271 -13.65 -8.97 1.05
CA VAL A 271 -14.02 -7.74 0.34
C VAL A 271 -15.30 -7.95 -0.43
N HIS A 272 -16.14 -6.94 -0.45
CA HIS A 272 -17.36 -6.92 -1.23
C HIS A 272 -17.13 -6.23 -2.55
N ARG A 273 -17.83 -6.72 -3.58
CA ARG A 273 -18.05 -6.02 -4.82
C ARG A 273 -19.52 -6.12 -5.18
N TYR A 274 -20.16 -4.98 -5.46
CA TYR A 274 -21.54 -4.98 -5.91
C TYR A 274 -21.72 -4.23 -7.22
N TYR A 275 -22.84 -4.54 -7.87
CA TYR A 275 -23.30 -3.89 -9.08
C TYR A 275 -24.82 -3.71 -8.99
N LEU A 276 -25.29 -2.54 -9.38
CA LEU A 276 -26.69 -2.24 -9.65
C LEU A 276 -26.79 -1.85 -11.11
N TRP A 277 -27.59 -2.55 -11.89
CA TRP A 277 -27.79 -2.23 -13.31
C TRP A 277 -29.26 -2.21 -13.70
N ASP A 278 -29.56 -1.43 -14.72
CA ASP A 278 -30.83 -1.40 -15.43
C ASP A 278 -30.78 -2.48 -16.51
N ASP A 279 -31.61 -3.52 -16.36
CA ASP A 279 -31.65 -4.68 -17.24
C ASP A 279 -32.37 -4.38 -18.56
N ASP A 280 -33.21 -3.35 -18.63
CA ASP A 280 -33.88 -2.97 -19.88
C ASP A 280 -32.89 -2.22 -20.78
N ARG A 281 -32.12 -1.31 -20.19
CA ARG A 281 -31.13 -0.47 -20.91
C ARG A 281 -29.73 -1.07 -20.99
N LYS A 282 -29.46 -2.16 -20.25
CA LYS A 282 -28.14 -2.80 -20.13
C LYS A 282 -27.03 -1.82 -19.69
N ILE A 283 -27.33 -0.97 -18.70
CA ILE A 283 -26.39 0.02 -18.17
C ILE A 283 -26.17 -0.16 -16.67
N LEU A 284 -24.93 0.03 -16.22
CA LEU A 284 -24.61 0.12 -14.80
C LEU A 284 -25.10 1.45 -14.24
N LEU A 285 -25.81 1.39 -13.12
CA LEU A 285 -26.26 2.56 -12.37
C LEU A 285 -25.44 2.75 -11.09
N ALA A 286 -24.93 1.67 -10.50
CA ALA A 286 -23.94 1.77 -9.44
C ALA A 286 -23.00 0.57 -9.45
N ALA A 287 -21.76 0.77 -9.01
CA ALA A 287 -20.85 -0.33 -8.69
C ALA A 287 -19.90 0.08 -7.57
N SER A 288 -19.34 -0.90 -6.86
CA SER A 288 -18.24 -0.65 -5.92
C SER A 288 -16.91 -1.15 -6.45
N ALA A 289 -15.82 -0.48 -6.07
CA ALA A 289 -14.52 -1.11 -5.96
C ALA A 289 -14.53 -2.16 -4.82
N LYS A 290 -13.45 -2.93 -4.65
CA LYS A 290 -13.36 -3.88 -3.54
C LYS A 290 -13.43 -3.12 -2.20
N SER A 291 -14.45 -3.40 -1.41
CA SER A 291 -14.71 -2.73 -0.13
C SER A 291 -14.68 -3.72 1.03
N SER A 292 -13.84 -3.47 2.03
CA SER A 292 -13.84 -4.17 3.31
C SER A 292 -14.47 -3.31 4.39
N PHE A 293 -15.11 -3.97 5.36
CA PHE A 293 -15.60 -3.33 6.57
C PHE A 293 -14.70 -3.69 7.77
N ILE A 294 -14.55 -2.77 8.72
CA ILE A 294 -13.78 -3.03 9.95
C ILE A 294 -14.56 -4.03 10.80
N HIS A 295 -13.99 -5.21 10.99
CA HIS A 295 -14.61 -6.30 11.76
C HIS A 295 -14.06 -6.40 13.20
N GLU A 296 -12.81 -5.95 13.43
CA GLU A 296 -12.15 -6.01 14.74
C GLU A 296 -11.20 -4.82 14.91
N VAL A 297 -11.08 -4.32 16.16
CA VAL A 297 -10.10 -3.31 16.55
C VAL A 297 -9.26 -3.88 17.69
N THR A 298 -7.98 -4.12 17.43
CA THR A 298 -7.00 -4.51 18.46
C THR A 298 -6.28 -3.25 18.96
N MET A 299 -6.33 -3.00 20.27
CA MET A 299 -5.58 -1.91 20.90
C MET A 299 -4.36 -2.46 21.63
N ASN A 300 -3.17 -2.03 21.18
CA ASN A 300 -1.90 -2.27 21.85
C ASN A 300 -1.55 -1.04 22.68
N SER A 301 -1.47 -1.20 24.00
CA SER A 301 -0.92 -0.16 24.89
C SER A 301 0.51 -0.52 25.28
N ALA A 302 1.45 0.34 24.91
CA ALA A 302 2.86 0.30 25.32
C ALA A 302 3.06 1.28 26.48
N MET A 303 3.34 0.78 27.68
CA MET A 303 3.68 1.60 28.85
C MET A 303 5.21 1.71 28.95
N ILE A 304 5.73 2.94 28.94
CA ILE A 304 7.15 3.19 29.18
C ILE A 304 7.40 3.05 30.68
N GLU A 305 8.31 2.15 31.06
CA GLU A 305 8.73 1.93 32.44
C GLU A 305 9.60 3.08 32.94
N ASN A 306 9.51 3.41 34.24
CA ASN A 306 10.24 4.52 34.84
C ASN A 306 11.76 4.26 34.99
N GLU A 307 12.20 2.99 34.96
CA GLU A 307 13.61 2.62 35.09
C GLU A 307 14.19 2.09 33.76
N PRO A 308 15.25 2.72 33.21
CA PRO A 308 15.92 2.24 32.00
C PRO A 308 16.89 1.08 32.31
N ARG A 309 17.09 0.20 31.33
CA ARG A 309 18.17 -0.80 31.37
C ARG A 309 19.50 -0.13 31.05
N GLY A 310 20.49 -0.29 31.93
CA GLY A 310 21.85 0.23 31.77
C GLY A 310 22.90 -0.87 31.56
N PHE A 311 23.79 -0.71 30.59
CA PHE A 311 24.92 -1.62 30.36
C PHE A 311 26.09 -0.94 29.64
N TYR A 312 27.29 -1.51 29.77
CA TYR A 312 28.53 -0.97 29.23
C TYR A 312 28.96 -1.69 27.96
N ILE A 313 29.32 -0.95 26.90
CA ILE A 313 29.94 -1.48 25.69
C ILE A 313 31.42 -1.09 25.67
N LYS A 314 32.31 -2.02 25.31
CA LYS A 314 33.73 -1.71 25.12
C LYS A 314 33.96 -1.13 23.72
N ASN A 315 34.53 0.06 23.67
CA ASN A 315 34.99 0.69 22.43
C ASN A 315 36.47 0.36 22.17
N ASN A 316 37.29 0.31 23.23
CA ASN A 316 38.72 -0.09 23.22
C ASN A 316 39.08 -0.79 24.55
N SER A 317 40.32 -1.28 24.71
CA SER A 317 40.78 -2.07 25.88
C SER A 317 40.59 -1.36 27.24
N THR A 318 40.54 -0.03 27.26
CA THR A 318 40.44 0.79 28.48
C THR A 318 39.18 1.67 28.54
N ASP A 319 38.39 1.73 27.47
CA ASP A 319 37.27 2.68 27.35
C ASP A 319 35.92 1.94 27.26
N ARG A 320 34.97 2.36 28.10
CA ARG A 320 33.63 1.77 28.22
C ARG A 320 32.57 2.86 28.15
N GLU A 321 31.60 2.67 27.27
CA GLU A 321 30.46 3.58 27.10
C GLU A 321 29.23 3.02 27.81
N LEU A 322 28.54 3.86 28.60
CA LEU A 322 27.29 3.50 29.26
C LEU A 322 26.10 3.75 28.33
N ILE A 323 25.34 2.69 28.03
CA ILE A 323 24.12 2.73 27.23
C ILE A 323 22.89 2.59 28.14
N ARG A 324 21.88 3.43 27.94
CA ARG A 324 20.59 3.37 28.65
C ARG A 324 19.43 3.22 27.67
N ILE A 325 18.61 2.19 27.87
CA ILE A 325 17.43 1.90 27.03
C ILE A 325 16.17 1.98 27.88
N GLY A 326 15.20 2.81 27.46
CA GLY A 326 13.88 2.84 28.09
C GLY A 326 13.12 1.54 27.83
N MET A 327 12.56 0.94 28.89
CA MET A 327 11.82 -0.32 28.78
C MET A 327 10.34 -0.07 28.50
N VAL A 328 9.73 -0.97 27.76
CA VAL A 328 8.30 -0.92 27.40
C VAL A 328 7.61 -2.22 27.83
N THR A 329 6.47 -2.09 28.50
CA THR A 329 5.54 -3.20 28.76
C THR A 329 4.32 -3.10 27.85
N ASN A 330 4.03 -4.18 27.13
CA ASN A 330 2.90 -4.24 26.20
C ASN A 330 1.71 -4.96 26.83
N ARG A 331 0.51 -4.35 26.74
CA ARG A 331 -0.77 -5.03 27.01
C ARG A 331 -1.62 -5.06 25.74
N LEU A 332 -2.14 -6.24 25.43
CA LEU A 332 -3.06 -6.49 24.32
C LEU A 332 -4.49 -6.46 24.84
N PHE A 333 -5.33 -5.60 24.25
CA PHE A 333 -6.78 -5.63 24.45
C PHE A 333 -7.46 -6.04 23.14
N ASN A 334 -8.11 -7.20 23.16
CA ASN A 334 -8.98 -7.65 22.07
C ASN A 334 -10.43 -7.47 22.51
N ILE A 335 -11.20 -6.66 21.76
CA ILE A 335 -12.64 -6.53 21.95
C ILE A 335 -13.30 -7.40 20.88
N ASN A 336 -13.70 -8.62 21.25
CA ASN A 336 -14.53 -9.46 20.39
C ASN A 336 -15.61 -10.19 21.22
N THR A 337 -16.82 -10.29 20.66
CA THR A 337 -18.01 -10.92 21.24
C THR A 337 -18.28 -12.36 20.77
N ASP A 338 -17.53 -12.92 19.82
CA ASP A 338 -17.82 -14.28 19.32
C ASP A 338 -16.91 -15.40 19.89
N LYS A 339 -17.53 -16.40 20.53
CA LYS A 339 -16.90 -17.50 21.29
C LYS A 339 -16.67 -18.79 20.48
N ASN A 340 -16.60 -18.75 19.15
CA ASN A 340 -16.43 -19.97 18.34
C ASN A 340 -14.98 -20.21 17.88
N LYS A 341 -14.24 -21.01 18.66
CA LYS A 341 -12.83 -21.38 18.42
C LYS A 341 -12.53 -22.10 17.09
N SER A 342 -13.49 -22.79 16.49
CA SER A 342 -13.26 -23.59 15.28
C SER A 342 -13.24 -22.77 13.98
N LYS A 343 -14.07 -21.73 13.86
CA LYS A 343 -14.02 -20.77 12.74
C LYS A 343 -12.68 -20.02 12.74
N ILE A 344 -12.24 -19.57 13.92
CA ILE A 344 -10.98 -18.83 14.11
C ILE A 344 -9.77 -19.58 13.51
N LEU A 345 -9.70 -20.92 13.63
CA LEU A 345 -8.58 -21.73 13.14
C LEU A 345 -8.51 -21.87 11.60
N ASN A 346 -9.64 -22.03 10.90
CA ASN A 346 -9.63 -22.05 9.42
C ASN A 346 -9.28 -20.67 8.85
N HIS A 347 -9.77 -19.61 9.51
CA HIS A 347 -9.49 -18.23 9.12
C HIS A 347 -8.03 -17.84 9.34
N THR A 348 -7.34 -18.39 10.35
CA THR A 348 -5.91 -18.10 10.57
C THR A 348 -5.03 -18.59 9.42
N TRP A 349 -5.26 -19.77 8.83
CA TRP A 349 -4.38 -20.31 7.79
C TRP A 349 -4.53 -19.59 6.43
N THR A 350 -5.76 -19.28 6.02
CA THR A 350 -6.00 -18.56 4.75
C THR A 350 -5.56 -17.11 4.83
N SER A 351 -5.84 -16.42 5.95
CA SER A 351 -5.34 -15.06 6.20
C SER A 351 -3.83 -15.03 6.33
N GLN A 352 -3.21 -16.06 6.92
CA GLN A 352 -1.75 -16.18 7.01
C GLN A 352 -1.11 -16.39 5.64
N ARG A 353 -1.63 -17.30 4.79
CA ARG A 353 -1.14 -17.46 3.41
C ARG A 353 -1.35 -16.20 2.57
N LEU A 354 -2.52 -15.55 2.67
CA LEU A 354 -2.83 -14.34 1.89
C LEU A 354 -1.95 -13.16 2.36
N TYR A 355 -1.76 -13.02 3.67
CA TYR A 355 -0.79 -12.08 4.25
C TYR A 355 0.61 -12.39 3.75
N GLU A 356 1.09 -13.64 3.81
CA GLU A 356 2.39 -14.03 3.28
C GLU A 356 2.53 -13.68 1.78
N HIS A 357 1.48 -13.86 0.98
CA HIS A 357 1.48 -13.54 -0.45
C HIS A 357 1.46 -12.01 -0.73
N GLU A 358 0.59 -11.23 -0.08
CA GLU A 358 0.51 -9.76 -0.21
C GLU A 358 1.74 -9.07 0.38
N LYS A 359 2.24 -9.58 1.50
CA LYS A 359 3.50 -9.16 2.14
C LYS A 359 4.69 -9.54 1.27
N THR A 360 4.63 -10.56 0.42
CA THR A 360 5.71 -10.88 -0.54
C THR A 360 5.79 -9.87 -1.69
N ASP A 361 4.67 -9.27 -2.07
CA ASP A 361 4.65 -8.17 -3.05
C ASP A 361 4.99 -6.81 -2.42
N LEU A 362 4.57 -6.54 -1.18
CA LEU A 362 4.90 -5.31 -0.44
C LEU A 362 6.32 -5.32 0.16
N LEU A 363 6.88 -6.48 0.52
CA LEU A 363 8.24 -6.61 1.07
C LEU A 363 9.34 -6.81 0.03
N LYS A 364 9.02 -6.83 -1.26
CA LYS A 364 10.02 -6.64 -2.33
C LYS A 364 10.81 -5.33 -2.16
N GLN A 365 10.39 -4.44 -1.27
CA GLN A 365 11.05 -3.18 -0.96
C GLN A 365 11.99 -3.20 0.28
N LYS A 366 12.02 -4.26 1.15
CA LYS A 366 13.00 -4.41 2.27
C LYS A 366 13.28 -5.86 2.77
N LYS A 367 13.09 -6.92 1.96
CA LYS A 367 13.46 -8.32 2.32
C LYS A 367 14.94 -8.66 2.14
N LEU A 368 15.68 -7.76 1.50
CA LEU A 368 17.09 -7.89 1.16
C LEU A 368 17.77 -6.57 1.53
N ILE A 369 18.60 -6.57 2.57
CA ILE A 369 19.44 -5.42 2.91
C ILE A 369 20.87 -5.80 2.56
N GLN A 370 21.47 -5.07 1.64
CA GLN A 370 22.85 -5.30 1.23
C GLN A 370 23.75 -4.27 1.89
N TYR A 371 24.83 -4.76 2.49
CA TYR A 371 25.88 -3.92 3.04
C TYR A 371 27.15 -4.07 2.22
N ASN A 372 27.85 -2.96 2.05
CA ASN A 372 29.20 -2.88 1.50
C ASN A 372 30.22 -2.70 2.63
N ARG A 373 31.51 -2.64 2.30
CA ARG A 373 32.58 -2.40 3.28
C ARG A 373 32.34 -1.09 4.06
N ASN A 374 32.70 -1.09 5.35
CA ASN A 374 32.62 0.04 6.29
C ASN A 374 31.19 0.53 6.63
N GLN A 375 30.19 -0.35 6.61
CA GLN A 375 28.80 -0.03 6.97
C GLN A 375 28.36 -0.71 8.29
N SER A 376 29.31 -0.92 9.22
CA SER A 376 29.05 -1.65 10.47
C SER A 376 27.96 -1.00 11.33
N VAL A 377 27.98 0.33 11.45
CA VAL A 377 26.96 1.09 12.20
C VAL A 377 25.56 0.83 11.64
N ASN A 378 25.39 0.98 10.31
CA ASN A 378 24.10 0.75 9.65
C ASN A 378 23.61 -0.70 9.84
N ALA A 379 24.51 -1.68 9.75
CA ALA A 379 24.15 -3.10 9.91
C ALA A 379 23.65 -3.42 11.34
N TYR A 380 24.31 -2.86 12.37
CA TYR A 380 23.83 -3.01 13.74
C TYR A 380 22.52 -2.26 13.99
N ASP A 381 22.33 -1.07 13.41
CA ASP A 381 21.10 -0.29 13.57
C ASP A 381 19.89 -0.95 12.89
N ASP A 382 20.07 -1.54 11.72
CA ASP A 382 19.03 -2.33 11.07
C ASP A 382 18.68 -3.58 11.89
N LEU A 383 19.69 -4.29 12.42
CA LEU A 383 19.49 -5.45 13.30
C LEU A 383 18.72 -5.05 14.56
N ARG A 384 19.10 -3.95 15.21
CA ARG A 384 18.38 -3.40 16.39
C ARG A 384 16.96 -2.99 16.03
N THR A 385 16.75 -2.39 14.87
CA THR A 385 15.41 -2.03 14.38
C THR A 385 14.53 -3.27 14.23
N LEU A 386 15.06 -4.37 13.70
CA LEU A 386 14.34 -5.66 13.65
C LEU A 386 14.00 -6.17 15.05
N ILE A 387 14.95 -6.10 15.99
CA ILE A 387 14.74 -6.49 17.40
C ILE A 387 13.62 -5.66 18.04
N GLN A 388 13.61 -4.34 17.85
CA GLN A 388 12.53 -3.50 18.39
C GLN A 388 11.19 -3.80 17.75
N HIS A 389 11.18 -4.10 16.46
CA HIS A 389 9.94 -4.27 15.72
C HIS A 389 9.28 -5.65 15.94
N TYR A 390 10.07 -6.72 16.09
CA TYR A 390 9.56 -8.11 16.18
C TYR A 390 9.89 -8.82 17.50
N GLY A 391 10.68 -8.21 18.39
CA GLY A 391 11.19 -8.84 19.60
C GLY A 391 10.30 -8.73 20.84
N GLN A 392 8.99 -8.45 20.68
CA GLN A 392 8.08 -8.26 21.82
C GLN A 392 8.03 -9.49 22.74
N GLU A 393 7.96 -10.69 22.15
CA GLU A 393 7.80 -11.93 22.91
C GLU A 393 9.12 -12.72 23.07
N SER A 394 9.90 -12.83 21.99
CA SER A 394 11.14 -13.60 21.98
C SER A 394 12.05 -13.24 20.82
N VAL A 395 13.36 -13.33 21.03
CA VAL A 395 14.39 -13.11 20.00
C VAL A 395 15.50 -14.13 20.20
N TYR A 396 15.81 -14.91 19.17
CA TYR A 396 16.92 -15.85 19.20
C TYR A 396 18.03 -15.40 18.25
N LEU A 397 19.27 -15.48 18.73
CA LEU A 397 20.47 -15.17 17.96
C LEU A 397 21.33 -16.43 17.84
N TRP A 398 21.60 -16.83 16.61
CA TRP A 398 22.33 -18.05 16.29
C TRP A 398 23.55 -17.70 15.46
N ASP A 399 24.76 -17.84 16.03
CA ASP A 399 26.02 -17.56 15.31
C ASP A 399 27.20 -18.29 15.97
N PRO A 400 27.99 -19.09 15.23
CA PRO A 400 29.09 -19.87 15.82
C PRO A 400 30.21 -19.02 16.44
N TYR A 401 30.37 -17.77 16.01
CA TYR A 401 31.44 -16.85 16.44
C TYR A 401 30.96 -15.77 17.41
N LEU A 402 29.78 -15.94 18.01
CA LEU A 402 29.16 -14.94 18.85
C LEU A 402 29.94 -14.70 20.15
N SER A 403 30.26 -13.43 20.43
CA SER A 403 30.99 -12.98 21.62
C SER A 403 30.11 -12.16 22.58
N PRO A 404 30.54 -11.92 23.84
CA PRO A 404 29.84 -11.05 24.78
C PRO A 404 29.53 -9.65 24.24
N GLN A 405 30.46 -9.05 23.50
CA GLN A 405 30.27 -7.72 22.92
C GLN A 405 29.20 -7.72 21.83
N ASP A 406 29.05 -8.82 21.09
CA ASP A 406 27.99 -8.95 20.09
C ASP A 406 26.61 -9.02 20.75
N ILE A 407 26.48 -9.75 21.85
CA ILE A 407 25.26 -9.82 22.67
C ILE A 407 24.89 -8.43 23.21
N LEU A 408 25.86 -7.69 23.74
CA LEU A 408 25.68 -6.32 24.25
C LEU A 408 25.27 -5.34 23.14
N ARG A 409 25.83 -5.48 21.94
CA ARG A 409 25.50 -4.61 20.79
C ARG A 409 24.17 -4.95 20.12
N THR A 410 23.57 -6.09 20.43
CA THR A 410 22.34 -6.60 19.80
C THR A 410 21.22 -6.85 20.80
N LEU A 411 21.18 -8.01 21.45
CA LEU A 411 20.05 -8.46 22.29
C LEU A 411 19.80 -7.54 23.50
N PHE A 412 20.85 -6.93 24.07
CA PHE A 412 20.71 -5.97 25.18
C PHE A 412 19.93 -4.71 24.81
N TYR A 413 19.92 -4.33 23.52
CA TYR A 413 19.13 -3.20 23.03
C TYR A 413 17.63 -3.49 23.00
N CYS A 414 17.16 -4.74 23.16
CA CYS A 414 15.73 -5.03 23.15
C CYS A 414 15.00 -4.24 24.25
N SER A 415 14.08 -3.37 23.84
CA SER A 415 13.33 -2.48 24.75
C SER A 415 12.11 -3.16 25.38
N HIS A 416 11.71 -4.33 24.89
CA HIS A 416 10.55 -5.07 25.41
C HIS A 416 10.91 -5.83 26.67
N SER A 417 10.29 -5.44 27.79
CA SER A 417 10.55 -6.08 29.09
C SER A 417 10.05 -7.53 29.10
N ASN A 418 10.83 -8.43 29.69
CA ASN A 418 10.55 -9.88 29.82
C ASN A 418 10.43 -10.66 28.50
N SER A 419 10.85 -10.08 27.38
CA SER A 419 11.02 -10.81 26.12
C SER A 419 12.03 -11.95 26.31
N ASN A 420 11.71 -13.14 25.83
CA ASN A 420 12.56 -14.33 25.99
C ASN A 420 13.71 -14.31 24.97
N LEU A 421 14.88 -13.83 25.40
CA LEU A 421 16.06 -13.71 24.56
C LEU A 421 16.93 -14.96 24.71
N LYS A 422 17.32 -15.57 23.60
CA LYS A 422 18.22 -16.74 23.58
C LYS A 422 19.38 -16.48 22.64
N ALA A 423 20.57 -16.96 22.98
CA ALA A 423 21.72 -16.90 22.10
C ALA A 423 22.51 -18.21 22.12
N ILE A 424 22.98 -18.67 20.96
CA ILE A 424 23.85 -19.85 20.84
C ILE A 424 25.16 -19.47 20.13
N THR A 425 26.29 -19.86 20.73
CA THR A 425 27.64 -19.78 20.13
C THR A 425 28.28 -21.16 19.95
N GLY A 426 29.16 -21.29 18.95
CA GLY A 426 29.98 -22.48 18.73
C GLY A 426 31.30 -22.47 19.51
N LEU A 427 31.62 -21.31 20.12
CA LEU A 427 32.96 -20.98 20.63
C LEU A 427 34.02 -21.18 19.56
N ASP A 428 33.70 -20.81 18.32
CA ASP A 428 34.64 -20.85 17.21
C ASP A 428 35.38 -19.51 17.13
N PHE A 429 36.66 -19.56 16.75
CA PHE A 429 37.51 -18.38 16.68
C PHE A 429 37.92 -18.11 15.23
N PRO A 430 38.15 -16.83 14.87
CA PRO A 430 38.84 -16.51 13.62
C PRO A 430 40.21 -17.21 13.56
N PRO A 431 40.70 -17.60 12.37
CA PRO A 431 42.01 -18.24 12.24
C PRO A 431 43.13 -17.32 12.76
N GLY A 432 43.94 -17.82 13.71
CA GLY A 432 45.11 -17.10 14.27
C GLY A 432 45.07 -16.81 15.78
N THR A 433 44.00 -17.16 16.50
CA THR A 433 43.88 -17.01 17.96
C THR A 433 43.99 -18.35 18.70
N ASP A 434 45.14 -19.01 18.58
CA ASP A 434 45.40 -20.29 19.26
C ASP A 434 46.17 -20.05 20.57
N SER A 435 45.47 -19.82 21.68
CA SER A 435 46.10 -19.90 23.01
C SER A 435 45.16 -20.09 24.20
N GLN A 436 43.84 -20.22 24.01
CA GLN A 436 42.88 -20.39 25.12
C GLN A 436 42.06 -21.67 24.97
N THR A 437 41.84 -22.39 26.08
CA THR A 437 40.96 -23.56 26.06
C THR A 437 39.50 -23.11 25.97
N LYS A 438 38.63 -23.85 25.26
CA LYS A 438 37.20 -23.51 25.13
C LYS A 438 36.51 -23.31 26.49
N LYS A 439 37.00 -23.96 27.55
CA LYS A 439 36.49 -23.84 28.92
C LYS A 439 36.83 -22.49 29.55
N ASP A 440 38.06 -22.00 29.35
CA ASP A 440 38.47 -20.68 29.85
C ASP A 440 37.68 -19.58 29.14
N VAL A 441 37.45 -19.73 27.83
CA VAL A 441 36.66 -18.77 27.05
C VAL A 441 35.20 -18.73 27.50
N LEU A 442 34.59 -19.89 27.75
CA LEU A 442 33.21 -19.97 28.26
C LEU A 442 33.07 -19.21 29.59
N ASN A 443 34.01 -19.41 30.52
CA ASN A 443 34.02 -18.70 31.81
C ASN A 443 34.25 -17.19 31.63
N ASN A 444 35.21 -16.81 30.78
CA ASN A 444 35.52 -15.41 30.49
C ASN A 444 34.31 -14.68 29.87
N TYR A 445 33.56 -15.35 28.98
CA TYR A 445 32.38 -14.77 28.35
C TYR A 445 31.27 -14.49 29.37
N GLY A 446 31.01 -15.44 30.27
CA GLY A 446 30.05 -15.24 31.36
C GLY A 446 30.44 -14.09 32.28
N GLN A 447 31.72 -14.03 32.70
CA GLN A 447 32.24 -12.94 33.54
C GLN A 447 32.18 -11.58 32.83
N GLU A 448 32.46 -11.53 31.53
CA GLU A 448 32.41 -10.28 30.76
C GLU A 448 30.99 -9.72 30.68
N LEU A 449 29.98 -10.57 30.44
CA LEU A 449 28.58 -10.14 30.44
C LEU A 449 28.13 -9.64 31.81
N GLU A 450 28.48 -10.38 32.87
CA GLU A 450 28.14 -10.00 34.24
C GLU A 450 28.74 -8.64 34.61
N ASN A 451 30.02 -8.43 34.30
CA ASN A 451 30.75 -7.19 34.57
C ASN A 451 30.33 -5.99 33.70
N SER A 452 29.55 -6.24 32.64
CA SER A 452 29.07 -5.20 31.72
C SER A 452 27.65 -4.74 32.04
N CYS A 453 26.95 -5.40 32.96
CA CYS A 453 25.61 -5.00 33.38
C CYS A 453 25.68 -3.91 34.47
N GLU A 454 25.07 -2.74 34.24
CA GLU A 454 24.77 -1.79 35.34
C GLU A 454 23.56 -2.29 36.12
N ASN A 455 22.51 -2.71 35.41
CA ASN A 455 21.36 -3.42 35.94
C ASN A 455 20.85 -4.46 34.92
N LYS A 456 20.06 -5.42 35.39
CA LYS A 456 19.44 -6.46 34.54
C LYS A 456 17.93 -6.23 34.35
N PHE A 457 17.46 -4.99 34.47
CA PHE A 457 16.04 -4.68 34.52
C PHE A 457 15.32 -5.11 33.23
N GLY A 458 14.24 -5.89 33.40
CA GLY A 458 13.44 -6.45 32.31
C GLY A 458 14.18 -7.43 31.38
N LEU A 459 15.42 -7.82 31.70
CA LEU A 459 16.24 -8.69 30.85
C LEU A 459 15.94 -10.15 31.19
N LYS A 460 15.53 -10.90 30.17
CA LYS A 460 15.36 -12.36 30.24
C LYS A 460 16.17 -12.99 29.13
N LEU A 461 17.49 -13.04 29.33
CA LEU A 461 18.46 -13.52 28.35
C LEU A 461 19.15 -14.77 28.86
N GLU A 462 19.22 -15.78 28.00
CA GLU A 462 20.03 -16.97 28.22
C GLU A 462 21.00 -17.18 27.06
N PHE A 463 22.29 -17.34 27.38
CA PHE A 463 23.36 -17.53 26.41
C PHE A 463 24.02 -18.89 26.64
N ARG A 464 24.04 -19.72 25.60
CA ARG A 464 24.59 -21.07 25.62
C ARG A 464 25.67 -21.25 24.55
N ALA A 465 26.57 -22.19 24.82
CA ALA A 465 27.65 -22.57 23.94
C ALA A 465 27.59 -24.06 23.61
N LYS A 466 27.93 -24.43 22.38
CA LYS A 466 28.24 -25.81 22.03
C LYS A 466 29.52 -26.22 22.74
N PHE A 467 29.40 -27.01 23.81
CA PHE A 467 30.53 -27.46 24.63
C PHE A 467 30.47 -28.98 24.87
N GLY A 468 31.63 -29.64 24.81
CA GLY A 468 31.72 -31.10 24.97
C GLY A 468 30.95 -31.90 23.91
N GLN A 469 30.22 -32.91 24.38
CA GLN A 469 29.42 -33.84 23.56
C GLN A 469 28.00 -33.36 23.27
N TYR A 470 27.59 -32.21 23.82
CA TYR A 470 26.22 -31.70 23.72
C TYR A 470 26.04 -30.83 22.48
N GLY A 471 24.86 -30.95 21.85
CA GLY A 471 24.53 -30.29 20.58
C GLY A 471 25.34 -30.79 19.38
N TRP A 472 25.12 -30.13 18.23
CA TRP A 472 25.83 -30.40 16.97
C TRP A 472 26.52 -29.15 16.46
N SER A 473 27.55 -29.32 15.63
CA SER A 473 28.23 -28.21 14.96
C SER A 473 27.30 -27.52 13.96
N PHE A 474 27.43 -26.20 13.83
CA PHE A 474 26.63 -25.39 12.93
C PHE A 474 27.47 -24.25 12.34
N HIS A 475 27.14 -23.82 11.14
CA HIS A 475 27.71 -22.63 10.50
C HIS A 475 26.66 -21.54 10.25
N ASP A 476 25.45 -21.78 10.75
CA ASP A 476 24.27 -20.98 10.54
C ASP A 476 24.35 -19.65 11.30
N ARG A 477 23.84 -18.59 10.65
CA ARG A 477 23.92 -17.21 11.14
C ARG A 477 22.57 -16.55 10.97
N PHE A 478 21.77 -16.59 12.02
CA PHE A 478 20.38 -16.16 11.97
C PHE A 478 20.00 -15.27 13.15
N LEU A 479 19.21 -14.25 12.84
CA LEU A 479 18.35 -13.57 13.80
C LEU A 479 16.94 -14.11 13.63
N ILE A 480 16.36 -14.65 14.71
CA ILE A 480 15.10 -15.39 14.67
C ILE A 480 14.10 -14.74 15.63
N PHE A 481 12.87 -14.59 15.18
CA PHE A 481 11.72 -14.11 15.93
C PHE A 481 10.68 -15.24 15.95
N PRO A 482 10.71 -16.11 16.98
CA PRO A 482 9.91 -17.34 17.01
C PRO A 482 8.42 -17.05 17.21
N LYS A 483 8.10 -15.91 17.82
CA LYS A 483 6.74 -15.48 18.13
C LYS A 483 6.54 -14.06 17.62
N THR A 484 5.88 -13.95 16.47
CA THR A 484 5.36 -12.69 15.94
C THR A 484 3.86 -12.83 15.70
N SER A 485 3.16 -11.72 15.48
CA SER A 485 1.70 -11.71 15.22
C SER A 485 1.26 -12.57 14.03
N ILE A 486 2.20 -12.97 13.16
CA ILE A 486 1.95 -13.75 11.94
C ILE A 486 2.80 -15.04 11.84
N GLY A 487 3.45 -15.47 12.93
CA GLY A 487 4.26 -16.70 13.01
C GLY A 487 5.78 -16.49 13.10
N PRO A 488 6.59 -17.57 13.18
CA PRO A 488 8.05 -17.47 13.29
C PRO A 488 8.69 -16.83 12.05
N ARG A 489 9.65 -15.94 12.25
CA ARG A 489 10.43 -15.31 11.16
C ARG A 489 11.91 -15.44 11.44
N ALA A 490 12.73 -15.52 10.40
CA ALA A 490 14.18 -15.51 10.54
C ALA A 490 14.86 -14.72 9.41
N TRP A 491 15.99 -14.10 9.74
CA TRP A 491 16.86 -13.40 8.81
C TRP A 491 18.23 -14.07 8.79
N SER A 492 18.65 -14.52 7.61
CA SER A 492 20.04 -14.90 7.38
C SER A 492 20.89 -13.64 7.39
N LEU A 493 21.97 -13.66 8.18
CA LEU A 493 22.85 -12.50 8.36
C LEU A 493 23.95 -12.40 7.30
N GLY A 494 24.20 -13.45 6.52
CA GLY A 494 25.24 -13.48 5.48
C GLY A 494 26.70 -13.42 5.97
N THR A 495 26.93 -12.98 7.21
CA THR A 495 28.21 -12.96 7.92
C THR A 495 27.95 -13.02 9.43
N SER A 496 28.99 -13.26 10.23
CA SER A 496 28.86 -13.30 11.70
C SER A 496 28.63 -11.91 12.28
N VAL A 497 27.97 -11.84 13.43
CA VAL A 497 27.60 -10.59 14.12
C VAL A 497 28.81 -9.69 14.34
N ASN A 498 29.95 -10.28 14.69
CA ASN A 498 31.23 -9.57 14.89
C ASN A 498 31.84 -8.96 13.61
N SER A 499 31.32 -9.32 12.44
CA SER A 499 31.83 -8.92 11.12
C SER A 499 30.81 -8.11 10.31
N LEU A 500 29.68 -7.75 10.92
CA LEU A 500 28.62 -6.98 10.28
C LEU A 500 29.16 -5.65 9.76
N GLY A 501 28.94 -5.43 8.47
CA GLY A 501 29.29 -4.20 7.73
C GLY A 501 30.79 -4.01 7.46
N ASN A 502 31.65 -4.96 7.85
CA ASN A 502 33.09 -4.89 7.56
C ASN A 502 33.40 -5.33 6.12
N ALA A 503 32.57 -6.22 5.56
CA ALA A 503 32.66 -6.70 4.20
C ALA A 503 31.27 -6.75 3.54
N HIS A 504 31.25 -7.04 2.24
CA HIS A 504 30.01 -7.25 1.52
C HIS A 504 29.26 -8.45 2.11
N HIS A 505 28.01 -8.23 2.52
CA HIS A 505 27.10 -9.28 3.00
C HIS A 505 25.66 -8.78 2.91
N ILE A 506 24.72 -9.69 3.12
CA ILE A 506 23.30 -9.44 2.89
C ILE A 506 22.50 -9.97 4.08
N PHE A 507 21.55 -9.16 4.57
CA PHE A 507 20.45 -9.63 5.39
C PHE A 507 19.29 -10.07 4.50
N GLN A 508 18.86 -11.31 4.67
CA GLN A 508 17.79 -11.88 3.88
C GLN A 508 16.77 -12.58 4.77
N GLU A 509 15.51 -12.13 4.75
CA GLU A 509 14.41 -12.87 5.40
C GLU A 509 14.26 -14.22 4.69
N VAL A 510 14.29 -15.32 5.45
CA VAL A 510 14.08 -16.65 4.88
C VAL A 510 12.61 -16.88 4.58
N SER A 511 12.33 -17.66 3.54
CA SER A 511 10.97 -17.97 3.10
C SER A 511 10.16 -18.72 4.16
N ASP A 512 10.81 -19.59 4.93
CA ASP A 512 10.21 -20.38 6.01
C ASP A 512 10.98 -20.16 7.32
N GLY A 513 10.55 -19.15 8.09
CA GLY A 513 11.15 -18.85 9.39
C GLY A 513 10.86 -19.90 10.46
N ARG A 514 9.82 -20.73 10.26
CA ARG A 514 9.44 -21.79 11.20
C ARG A 514 10.44 -22.93 11.16
N LEU A 515 10.89 -23.32 9.97
CA LEU A 515 11.94 -24.33 9.81
C LEU A 515 13.22 -23.93 10.57
N ILE A 516 13.64 -22.67 10.47
CA ILE A 516 14.82 -22.17 11.18
C ILE A 516 14.60 -22.09 12.70
N ALA A 517 13.43 -21.64 13.15
CA ALA A 517 13.09 -21.59 14.57
C ALA A 517 13.04 -22.98 15.21
N ASP A 518 12.46 -23.97 14.52
CA ASP A 518 12.38 -25.36 14.99
C ASP A 518 13.78 -25.99 15.07
N ALA A 519 14.65 -25.73 14.09
CA ALA A 519 16.04 -26.16 14.12
C ALA A 519 16.82 -25.54 15.29
N PHE A 520 16.63 -24.24 15.54
CA PHE A 520 17.22 -23.56 16.68
C PHE A 520 16.76 -24.17 18.01
N GLU A 521 15.46 -24.41 18.18
CA GLU A 521 14.91 -25.00 19.41
C GLU A 521 15.38 -26.44 19.62
N SER A 522 15.53 -27.21 18.54
CA SER A 522 16.11 -28.56 18.60
C SER A 522 17.55 -28.51 19.14
N LEU A 523 18.38 -27.60 18.64
CA LEU A 523 19.74 -27.40 19.14
C LEU A 523 19.72 -26.86 20.58
N TRP A 524 18.84 -25.91 20.89
CA TRP A 524 18.68 -25.34 22.22
C TRP A 524 18.38 -26.38 23.28
N ALA A 525 17.48 -27.32 22.96
CA ALA A 525 17.14 -28.46 23.81
C ALA A 525 18.33 -29.41 23.98
N ALA A 526 19.09 -29.68 22.92
CA ALA A 526 20.30 -30.50 22.98
C ALA A 526 21.44 -29.85 23.80
N LEU A 527 21.38 -28.53 24.00
CA LEU A 527 22.32 -27.75 24.82
C LEU A 527 21.79 -27.48 26.24
N ASP A 528 20.68 -28.11 26.67
CA ASP A 528 20.08 -27.92 28.00
C ASP A 528 20.84 -28.64 29.12
N HIS A 529 22.11 -28.31 29.23
CA HIS A 529 23.04 -28.86 30.21
C HIS A 529 23.86 -27.72 30.84
N GLN A 530 24.18 -27.84 32.13
CA GLN A 530 24.94 -26.83 32.87
C GLN A 530 26.30 -26.53 32.24
N GLU A 531 26.95 -27.52 31.63
CA GLU A 531 28.23 -27.36 30.94
C GLU A 531 28.16 -26.46 29.70
N CYS A 532 26.97 -26.29 29.12
CA CYS A 532 26.75 -25.46 27.93
C CYS A 532 26.28 -24.05 28.30
N LEU A 533 25.97 -23.77 29.56
CA LEU A 533 25.50 -22.46 30.00
C LEU A 533 26.67 -21.47 30.08
N VAL A 534 26.62 -20.41 29.27
CA VAL A 534 27.62 -19.32 29.33
C VAL A 534 27.17 -18.26 30.33
N TRP A 535 25.91 -17.82 30.21
CA TRP A 535 25.37 -16.76 31.05
C TRP A 535 23.84 -16.76 31.05
N LYS A 536 23.25 -16.32 32.16
CA LYS A 536 21.81 -16.12 32.31
C LYS A 536 21.55 -14.88 33.16
N SER A 537 20.66 -14.01 32.70
CA SER A 537 20.31 -12.74 33.38
C SER A 537 19.60 -12.95 34.69
#